data_AF-A0A5D6XHS7-F1
#
_entry.id   AF-A0A5D6XHS7-F1
#
_cell.length_a   1.000
_cell.length_b   1.000
_cell.length_c   1.000
_cell.angle_alpha   90.00
_cell.angle_beta   90.00
_cell.angle_gamma   90.00
#
_symmetry.space_group_name_H-M   'P 1'
#
loop_
_entity.id
_entity.type
_entity.pdbx_description
1 polymer ?
#
loop_
_entity_poly.entity_id
_entity_poly.type
_entity_poly.pdbx_seq_one_letter_code
_entity_poly.pdbx_strand_id
1 'polypeptide(L)'
;MATPDFSRANQEMPPPGGFKPVKFSRGVPAVRGPPGWFMFLGTFALTSGGLYLVGQHNQQHRKVATEERERRIALLPFLQAEADVEFLAQQEKVLDEERKAMAGVPGWKAGESTYHSNRYTVPLYAQEK
;
A
#
# COMPACT_ATOMS: atom_id res chain seq x y z
N MET A 1 81.64 -9.41 65.13
CA MET A 1 80.67 -9.92 64.14
C MET A 1 79.29 -9.45 64.56
N ALA A 2 78.59 -8.69 63.72
CA ALA A 2 77.26 -8.20 64.06
C ALA A 2 76.29 -9.37 64.18
N THR A 3 75.50 -9.41 65.25
CA THR A 3 74.48 -10.44 65.49
C THR A 3 73.40 -10.37 64.40
N PRO A 4 72.93 -11.50 63.84
CA PRO A 4 71.84 -11.49 62.88
C PRO A 4 70.57 -10.88 63.49
N ASP A 5 69.90 -10.02 62.73
CA ASP A 5 68.64 -9.42 63.14
C ASP A 5 67.50 -10.44 62.95
N PHE A 6 66.84 -10.78 64.06
CA PHE A 6 65.70 -11.70 64.10
C PHE A 6 64.35 -10.96 64.10
N SER A 7 64.33 -9.70 63.68
CA SER A 7 63.10 -8.93 63.51
C SER A 7 62.16 -9.61 62.50
N ARG A 8 60.84 -9.49 62.73
CA ARG A 8 59.85 -10.11 61.85
C ARG A 8 59.89 -9.43 60.49
N ALA A 9 59.97 -10.21 59.41
CA ALA A 9 59.90 -9.69 58.06
C ALA A 9 58.61 -8.88 57.85
N ASN A 10 58.73 -7.66 57.34
CA ASN A 10 57.58 -6.82 57.01
C ASN A 10 56.93 -7.39 55.73
N GLN A 11 55.98 -8.29 55.91
CA GLN A 11 55.26 -8.95 54.82
C GLN A 11 53.95 -8.21 54.55
N GLU A 12 53.61 -8.03 53.28
CA GLU A 12 52.29 -7.55 52.87
C GLU A 12 51.22 -8.54 53.33
N MET A 13 50.38 -8.12 54.27
CA MET A 13 49.31 -8.93 54.85
C MET A 13 47.97 -8.24 54.64
N PRO A 14 46.86 -8.99 54.56
CA PRO A 14 45.54 -8.38 54.55
C PRO A 14 45.35 -7.53 55.82
N PRO A 15 44.55 -6.45 55.75
CA PRO A 15 44.26 -5.64 56.92
C PRO A 15 43.66 -6.52 58.03
N PRO A 16 43.92 -6.21 59.31
CA PRO A 16 43.33 -6.95 60.42
C PRO A 16 41.79 -6.86 60.32
N GLY A 17 41.14 -7.98 59.99
CA GLY A 17 39.69 -8.05 59.71
C GLY A 17 39.31 -8.44 58.27
N GLY A 18 40.28 -8.53 57.35
CA GLY A 18 40.06 -8.96 55.96
C GLY A 18 39.44 -7.90 55.05
N PHE A 19 39.32 -8.21 53.76
CA PHE A 19 38.70 -7.32 52.77
C PHE A 19 37.17 -7.43 52.80
N LYS A 20 36.49 -6.38 52.36
CA LYS A 20 35.03 -6.39 52.19
C LYS A 20 34.62 -7.53 51.25
N PRO A 21 33.53 -8.25 51.55
CA PRO A 21 33.08 -9.35 50.70
C PRO A 21 32.67 -8.81 49.32
N VAL A 22 33.32 -9.34 48.29
CA VAL A 22 32.97 -9.02 46.90
C VAL A 22 31.67 -9.74 46.55
N LYS A 23 30.70 -9.00 45.99
CA LYS A 23 29.48 -9.62 45.45
C LYS A 23 29.83 -10.37 44.17
N PHE A 24 29.90 -11.69 44.26
CA PHE A 24 30.16 -12.59 43.13
C PHE A 24 28.88 -13.13 42.47
N SER A 25 27.71 -12.90 43.08
CA SER A 25 26.42 -13.34 42.55
C SER A 25 25.84 -12.37 41.52
N ARG A 26 25.07 -12.92 40.57
CA ARG A 26 24.43 -12.14 39.51
C ARG A 26 23.37 -11.19 40.07
N GLY A 27 23.61 -9.89 40.04
CA GLY A 27 22.70 -8.84 40.51
C GLY A 27 21.57 -8.49 39.54
N VAL A 28 20.85 -9.47 39.01
CA VAL A 28 19.66 -9.20 38.18
C VAL A 28 18.40 -9.15 39.05
N PRO A 29 17.51 -8.18 38.84
CA PRO A 29 16.22 -8.16 39.54
C PRO A 29 15.40 -9.39 39.13
N ALA A 30 14.66 -9.96 40.09
CA ALA A 30 13.81 -11.12 39.86
C ALA A 30 12.66 -10.83 38.86
N VAL A 31 12.25 -9.57 38.75
CA VAL A 31 11.22 -9.10 37.81
C VAL A 31 11.72 -7.86 37.10
N ARG A 32 11.60 -7.84 35.77
CA ARG A 32 11.90 -6.68 34.93
C ARG A 32 10.73 -6.45 33.97
N GLY A 33 10.05 -5.32 34.11
CA GLY A 33 8.91 -4.94 33.27
C GLY A 33 7.56 -5.49 33.74
N PRO A 34 6.47 -5.13 33.04
CA PRO A 34 5.12 -5.59 33.35
C PRO A 34 4.97 -7.10 33.09
N PRO A 35 4.08 -7.78 33.82
CA PRO A 35 3.82 -9.20 33.64
C PRO A 35 3.22 -9.49 32.25
N GLY A 36 3.47 -10.69 31.70
CA GLY A 36 3.09 -11.04 30.33
C GLY A 36 1.61 -10.81 29.98
N TRP A 37 0.70 -11.14 30.90
CA TRP A 37 -0.74 -10.92 30.71
C TRP A 37 -1.11 -9.44 30.49
N PHE A 38 -0.39 -8.53 31.16
CA PHE A 38 -0.60 -7.09 31.00
C PHE A 38 -0.17 -6.62 29.61
N MET A 39 0.92 -7.18 29.07
CA MET A 39 1.34 -6.90 27.69
C MET A 39 0.33 -7.42 26.66
N PHE A 40 -0.26 -8.60 26.90
CA PHE A 40 -1.32 -9.14 26.04
C PHE A 40 -2.56 -8.25 26.05
N LEU A 41 -3.02 -7.82 27.23
CA LEU A 41 -4.16 -6.91 27.34
C LEU A 41 -3.88 -5.56 26.68
N GLY A 42 -2.69 -4.99 26.89
CA GLY A 42 -2.29 -3.73 26.25
C GLY A 42 -2.32 -3.82 24.73
N THR A 43 -1.75 -4.89 24.17
CA THR A 43 -1.75 -5.14 22.73
C THR A 43 -3.18 -5.35 22.19
N PHE A 44 -3.99 -6.11 22.92
CA PHE A 44 -5.37 -6.38 22.53
C PHE A 44 -6.22 -5.11 22.51
N ALA A 45 -6.11 -4.27 23.54
CA ALA A 45 -6.83 -3.01 23.63
C ALA A 45 -6.41 -2.05 22.50
N LEU A 46 -5.10 -1.92 22.24
CA LEU A 46 -4.58 -1.06 21.18
C LEU A 46 -5.03 -1.53 19.80
N THR A 47 -4.96 -2.84 19.54
CA THR A 47 -5.38 -3.42 18.25
C THR A 47 -6.89 -3.25 18.03
N SER A 48 -7.70 -3.52 19.05
CA SER A 48 -9.15 -3.39 18.98
C SER A 48 -9.58 -1.94 18.73
N GLY A 49 -8.96 -0.99 19.44
CA GLY A 49 -9.18 0.44 19.21
C GLY A 49 -8.74 0.90 17.82
N GLY A 50 -7.59 0.45 17.35
CA GLY A 50 -7.10 0.76 16.00
C GLY A 50 -8.03 0.25 14.90
N LEU A 51 -8.50 -1.00 14.99
CA LEU A 51 -9.42 -1.57 14.02
C LEU A 51 -10.78 -0.85 14.01
N TYR A 52 -11.27 -0.39 15.15
CA TYR A 52 -12.49 0.40 15.23
C TYR A 52 -12.37 1.73 14.46
N LEU A 53 -11.27 2.46 14.66
CA LEU A 53 -11.00 3.73 13.95
C LEU A 53 -10.85 3.52 12.44
N VAL A 54 -10.11 2.48 12.03
CA VAL A 54 -9.99 2.09 10.62
C VAL A 54 -11.36 1.74 10.03
N GLY A 55 -12.22 1.04 10.79
CA GLY A 55 -13.59 0.72 10.39
C GLY A 55 -14.42 1.97 10.11
N GLN A 56 -14.38 2.97 10.99
CA GLN A 56 -15.07 4.24 10.78
C GLN A 56 -14.54 4.98 9.54
N HIS A 57 -13.22 5.05 9.39
CA HIS A 57 -12.57 5.71 8.26
C HIS A 57 -12.92 5.06 6.92
N ASN A 58 -12.92 3.72 6.86
CA ASN A 58 -13.31 2.98 5.66
C ASN A 58 -14.77 3.26 5.25
N GLN A 59 -15.67 3.46 6.21
CA GLN A 59 -17.05 3.87 5.90
C GLN A 59 -17.10 5.26 5.27
N GLN A 60 -16.29 6.21 5.76
CA GLN A 60 -16.20 7.54 5.18
C GLN A 60 -15.64 7.50 3.75
N HIS A 61 -14.55 6.75 3.52
CA HIS A 61 -13.99 6.57 2.19
C HIS A 61 -14.97 5.95 1.20
N ARG A 62 -15.76 4.97 1.64
CA ARG A 62 -16.82 4.39 0.79
C ARG A 62 -17.87 5.43 0.42
N LYS A 63 -18.29 6.29 1.35
CA LYS A 63 -19.25 7.37 1.06
C LYS A 63 -18.69 8.34 0.02
N VAL A 64 -17.43 8.75 0.15
CA VAL A 64 -16.76 9.63 -0.82
C VAL A 64 -16.65 8.97 -2.19
N ALA A 65 -16.26 7.69 -2.25
CA ALA A 65 -16.18 6.95 -3.51
C ALA A 65 -17.55 6.77 -4.18
N THR A 66 -18.60 6.55 -3.39
CA THR A 66 -19.99 6.53 -3.88
C THR A 66 -20.39 7.88 -4.45
N GLU A 67 -20.11 8.97 -3.72
CA GLU A 67 -20.41 10.33 -4.18
C GLU A 67 -19.67 10.66 -5.48
N GLU A 68 -18.40 10.31 -5.59
CA GLU A 68 -17.63 10.48 -6.83
C GLU A 68 -18.24 9.68 -8.00
N ARG A 69 -18.66 8.44 -7.73
CA ARG A 69 -19.33 7.60 -8.73
C ARG A 69 -20.64 8.21 -9.20
N GLU A 70 -21.46 8.71 -8.28
CA GLU A 70 -22.73 9.37 -8.58
C GLU A 70 -22.51 10.62 -9.44
N ARG A 71 -21.51 11.46 -9.11
CA ARG A 71 -21.13 12.62 -9.92
C ARG A 71 -20.73 12.22 -11.34
N ARG A 72 -19.93 11.14 -11.48
CA ARG A 72 -19.56 10.64 -12.81
C ARG A 72 -20.76 10.11 -13.58
N ILE A 73 -21.64 9.34 -12.96
CA ILE A 73 -22.86 8.80 -13.60
C ILE A 73 -23.76 9.94 -14.09
N ALA A 74 -23.89 11.02 -13.31
CA ALA A 74 -24.68 12.19 -13.70
C ALA A 74 -24.14 12.90 -14.94
N LEU A 75 -22.81 12.97 -15.09
CA LEU A 75 -22.15 13.63 -16.23
C LEU A 75 -21.97 12.71 -17.45
N LEU A 76 -21.91 11.40 -17.24
CA LEU A 76 -21.68 10.39 -18.28
C LEU A 76 -22.58 10.55 -19.52
N PRO A 77 -23.92 10.71 -19.42
CA PRO A 77 -24.75 10.80 -20.62
C PRO A 77 -24.43 12.01 -21.50
N PHE A 78 -24.01 13.13 -20.91
CA PHE A 78 -23.61 14.32 -21.67
C PHE A 78 -22.29 14.08 -22.40
N LEU A 79 -21.28 13.56 -21.69
CA LEU A 79 -19.97 13.26 -22.27
C LEU A 79 -20.08 12.18 -23.37
N GLN A 80 -20.93 11.16 -23.15
CA GLN A 80 -21.17 10.12 -24.15
C GLN A 80 -21.83 10.70 -25.40
N ALA A 81 -22.83 11.58 -25.24
CA ALA A 81 -23.50 12.22 -26.38
C ALA A 81 -22.55 13.10 -27.20
N GLU A 82 -21.67 13.88 -26.54
CA GLU A 82 -20.64 14.67 -27.23
C GLU A 82 -19.67 13.77 -28.01
N ALA A 83 -19.17 12.70 -27.38
CA ALA A 83 -18.29 11.74 -28.02
C ALA A 83 -18.96 11.01 -29.19
N ASP A 84 -20.24 10.64 -29.07
CA ASP A 84 -20.99 9.97 -30.14
C ASP A 84 -21.16 10.91 -31.35
N VAL A 85 -21.41 12.20 -31.13
CA VAL A 85 -21.51 13.21 -32.21
C VAL A 85 -20.17 13.38 -32.93
N GLU A 86 -19.07 13.51 -32.19
CA GLU A 86 -17.73 13.61 -32.76
C GLU A 86 -17.37 12.36 -33.56
N PHE A 87 -17.67 11.18 -33.01
CA PHE A 87 -17.41 9.90 -33.64
C PHE A 87 -18.15 9.75 -34.98
N LEU A 88 -19.45 10.10 -35.03
CA LEU A 88 -20.23 10.06 -36.27
C LEU A 88 -19.67 11.03 -37.32
N ALA A 89 -19.28 12.24 -36.91
CA ALA A 89 -18.67 13.22 -37.82
C ALA A 89 -17.32 12.73 -38.38
N GLN A 90 -16.53 12.01 -37.59
CA GLN A 90 -15.30 11.37 -38.07
C GLN A 90 -15.61 10.22 -39.03
N GLN A 91 -16.61 9.40 -38.71
CA GLN A 91 -17.02 8.28 -39.55
C GLN A 91 -17.52 8.73 -40.92
N GLU A 92 -18.28 9.83 -40.99
CA GLU A 92 -18.70 10.45 -42.25
C GLU A 92 -17.51 10.86 -43.12
N LYS A 93 -16.49 11.50 -42.53
CA LYS A 93 -15.26 11.89 -43.25
C LYS A 93 -14.51 10.68 -43.80
N VAL A 94 -14.35 9.63 -42.99
CA VAL A 94 -13.69 8.39 -43.41
C VAL A 94 -14.45 7.73 -44.57
N LEU A 95 -15.78 7.69 -44.50
CA LEU A 95 -16.61 7.16 -45.58
C LEU A 95 -16.50 8.00 -46.87
N ASP A 96 -16.43 9.32 -46.76
CA ASP A 96 -16.23 10.20 -47.91
C ASP A 96 -14.84 10.03 -48.55
N GLU A 97 -13.80 9.85 -47.75
CA GLU A 97 -12.46 9.53 -48.23
C GLU A 97 -12.40 8.16 -48.89
N GLU A 98 -13.05 7.15 -48.30
CA GLU A 98 -13.16 5.80 -48.86
C GLU A 98 -13.86 5.83 -50.23
N ARG A 99 -14.99 6.54 -50.36
CA ARG A 99 -15.71 6.70 -51.63
C ARG A 99 -14.83 7.32 -52.71
N LYS A 100 -14.05 8.34 -52.36
CA LYS A 100 -13.14 9.01 -53.31
C LYS A 100 -11.99 8.10 -53.72
N ALA A 101 -11.38 7.39 -52.77
CA ALA A 101 -10.25 6.51 -53.02
C ALA A 101 -10.63 5.26 -53.83
N MET A 102 -11.82 4.69 -53.57
CA MET A 102 -12.24 3.40 -54.10
C MET A 102 -13.18 3.49 -55.33
N ALA A 103 -13.44 4.69 -55.85
CA ALA A 103 -14.33 4.93 -56.99
C ALA A 103 -13.96 4.12 -58.26
N GLY A 104 -12.69 3.74 -58.42
CA GLY A 104 -12.19 3.00 -59.59
C GLY A 104 -12.19 1.47 -59.46
N VAL A 105 -12.57 0.91 -58.30
CA VAL A 105 -12.44 -0.53 -58.04
C VAL A 105 -13.76 -1.26 -58.31
N PRO A 106 -13.80 -2.24 -59.24
CA PRO A 106 -15.04 -2.95 -59.56
C PRO A 106 -15.49 -3.83 -58.39
N GLY A 107 -16.77 -3.72 -58.01
CA GLY A 107 -17.39 -4.52 -56.96
C GLY A 107 -17.20 -3.98 -55.53
N TRP A 108 -16.48 -2.87 -55.33
CA TRP A 108 -16.35 -2.23 -54.02
C TRP A 108 -17.59 -1.39 -53.68
N LYS A 109 -18.18 -1.63 -52.50
CA LYS A 109 -19.25 -0.80 -51.94
C LYS A 109 -18.75 -0.09 -50.69
N ALA A 110 -18.60 1.22 -50.78
CA ALA A 110 -18.13 2.02 -49.64
C ALA A 110 -19.11 1.94 -48.46
N GLY A 111 -18.58 1.72 -47.25
CA GLY A 111 -19.38 1.57 -46.03
C GLY A 111 -20.14 0.25 -45.89
N GLU A 112 -19.87 -0.77 -46.71
CA GLU A 112 -20.42 -2.12 -46.51
C GLU A 112 -19.83 -2.74 -45.23
N SER A 113 -20.70 -3.28 -44.36
CA SER A 113 -20.27 -3.93 -43.12
C SER A 113 -19.43 -5.17 -43.44
N THR A 114 -18.25 -5.27 -42.84
CA THR A 114 -17.40 -6.46 -42.89
C THR A 114 -17.98 -7.64 -42.10
N TYR A 115 -18.93 -7.35 -41.20
CA TYR A 115 -19.60 -8.36 -40.39
C TYR A 115 -20.92 -8.80 -41.02
N HIS A 116 -21.20 -10.09 -40.96
CA HIS A 116 -22.46 -10.69 -41.43
C HIS A 116 -23.66 -10.45 -40.49
N SER A 117 -23.43 -9.93 -39.28
CA SER A 117 -24.50 -9.60 -38.33
C SER A 117 -25.00 -8.17 -38.52
N ASN A 118 -26.30 -7.96 -38.34
CA ASN A 118 -26.93 -6.62 -38.33
C ASN A 118 -26.62 -5.79 -37.07
N ARG A 119 -25.71 -6.26 -36.20
CA ARG A 119 -25.31 -5.56 -34.98
C ARG A 119 -24.26 -4.51 -35.33
N TYR A 120 -24.45 -3.29 -34.84
CA TYR A 120 -23.41 -2.27 -34.91
C TYR A 120 -22.18 -2.71 -34.11
N THR A 121 -21.02 -2.64 -34.76
CA THR A 121 -19.72 -2.96 -34.17
C THR A 121 -18.85 -1.72 -34.28
N VAL A 122 -18.21 -1.34 -33.18
CA VAL A 122 -17.26 -0.24 -33.18
C VAL A 122 -16.03 -0.63 -34.03
N PRO A 123 -15.48 0.29 -34.83
CA PRO A 123 -14.32 -0.02 -35.67
C PRO A 123 -13.08 -0.29 -34.81
N LEU A 124 -12.17 -1.15 -35.29
CA LEU A 124 -11.02 -1.64 -34.52
C LEU A 124 -10.13 -0.53 -33.96
N TYR A 125 -9.84 0.51 -34.74
CA TYR A 125 -9.01 1.64 -34.28
C TYR A 125 -9.66 2.44 -33.15
N ALA A 126 -10.98 2.36 -32.98
CA ALA A 126 -11.70 2.99 -31.88
C ALA A 126 -11.85 2.06 -30.65
N GLN A 127 -11.44 0.79 -30.77
CA GLN A 127 -11.45 -0.18 -29.66
C GLN A 127 -10.15 -0.21 -28.87
N GLU A 128 -9.04 0.25 -29.46
CA GLU A 128 -7.76 0.33 -28.77
C GLU A 128 -7.80 1.42 -27.68
N LYS A 129 -7.37 1.04 -26.48
CA LYS A 129 -7.26 1.93 -25.31
C LYS A 129 -5.92 2.64 -25.28
#